data_AF-A0AA88RDQ2-F1
#
_entry.id   AF-A0AA88RDQ2-F1
#
_cell.length_a   1.000
_cell.length_b   1.000
_cell.length_c   1.000
_cell.angle_alpha   90.00
_cell.angle_beta   90.00
_cell.angle_gamma   90.00
#
_symmetry.space_group_name_H-M   'P 1'
#
loop_
_entity.id
_entity.type
_entity.pdbx_description
1 polymer ?
#
loop_
_entity_poly.entity_id
_entity_poly.type
_entity_poly.pdbx_seq_one_letter_code
_entity_poly.pdbx_strand_id
1 'polypeptide(L)'
;MVKRNKKGDPLLDKGGNLQILTSHTLQPVPIAIGGPGLAPGVRFRKDVPDGGLANVAATVMNFHGYEAPTDYEPTLIEVVDN
;
A
#
# COMPACT_ATOMS: atom_id res chain seq x y z
N MET A 1 -14.42 -11.75 7.22
CA MET A 1 -13.41 -12.62 6.55
C MET A 1 -13.37 -13.97 7.23
N VAL A 2 -13.11 -15.05 6.49
CA VAL A 2 -13.07 -16.42 7.01
C VAL A 2 -11.70 -17.03 6.76
N LYS A 3 -11.28 -17.98 7.61
CA LYS A 3 -10.06 -18.75 7.38
C LYS A 3 -10.22 -19.59 6.12
N ARG A 4 -9.17 -19.71 5.32
CA ARG A 4 -9.15 -20.49 4.08
C ARG A 4 -8.03 -21.53 4.11
N ASN A 5 -8.23 -22.65 3.43
CA ASN A 5 -7.21 -23.67 3.24
C ASN A 5 -6.19 -23.23 2.14
N LYS A 6 -5.17 -24.05 1.87
CA LYS A 6 -4.17 -23.77 0.81
C LYS A 6 -4.74 -23.72 -0.61
N LYS A 7 -5.93 -24.30 -0.84
CA LYS A 7 -6.66 -24.25 -2.12
C LYS A 7 -7.57 -23.03 -2.24
N GLY A 8 -7.71 -22.26 -1.16
CA GLY A 8 -8.56 -21.07 -1.09
C GLY A 8 -9.98 -21.33 -0.57
N ASP A 9 -10.36 -22.56 -0.23
CA ASP A 9 -11.72 -22.86 0.26
C ASP A 9 -11.90 -22.40 1.71
N PRO A 10 -13.09 -21.92 2.11
CA PRO A 10 -13.40 -21.61 3.51
C PRO A 10 -13.25 -22.83 4.43
N LEU A 11 -12.67 -22.63 5.61
CA LEU A 11 -12.58 -23.66 6.64
C LEU A 11 -13.85 -23.68 7.51
N LEU A 12 -14.31 -24.89 7.81
CA LEU A 12 -15.41 -25.13 8.74
C LEU A 12 -14.88 -25.54 10.12
N ASP A 13 -15.59 -25.19 11.18
CA ASP A 13 -15.37 -25.71 12.52
C ASP A 13 -15.97 -27.12 12.68
N LYS A 14 -15.88 -27.68 13.89
CA LYS A 14 -16.42 -29.01 14.19
C LYS A 14 -17.95 -29.09 14.08
N GLY A 15 -18.65 -27.95 14.18
CA GLY A 15 -20.10 -27.84 14.05
C GLY A 15 -20.58 -27.52 12.63
N GLY A 16 -19.67 -27.45 11.65
CA GLY A 16 -19.98 -27.11 10.26
C GLY A 16 -20.14 -25.61 9.99
N ASN A 17 -19.83 -24.74 10.96
CA ASN A 17 -19.89 -23.29 10.77
C ASN A 17 -18.59 -22.74 10.18
N LEU A 18 -18.66 -21.61 9.49
CA LEU A 18 -17.48 -20.93 8.96
C LEU A 18 -16.55 -20.44 10.08
N GLN A 19 -15.26 -20.76 9.97
CA GLN A 19 -14.26 -20.23 10.88
C GLN A 19 -13.93 -18.77 10.54
N ILE A 20 -14.20 -17.85 11.47
CA ILE A 20 -13.83 -16.44 11.34
C ILE A 20 -12.30 -16.28 11.39
N LEU A 21 -11.76 -15.45 10.50
CA LEU A 21 -10.35 -15.05 10.54
C LEU A 21 -10.20 -13.87 11.51
N THR A 22 -9.51 -14.09 12.63
CA THR A 22 -9.28 -13.09 13.69
C THR A 22 -7.87 -12.51 13.71
N SER A 23 -6.97 -13.02 12.85
CA SER A 23 -5.61 -12.49 12.67
C SER A 23 -5.53 -11.55 11.47
N HIS A 24 -4.39 -10.88 11.30
CA HIS A 24 -4.07 -10.11 10.10
C HIS A 24 -4.02 -10.99 8.83
N THR A 25 -4.03 -10.32 7.68
CA THR A 25 -3.78 -10.94 6.36
C THR A 25 -2.46 -10.45 5.79
N LEU A 26 -1.96 -11.16 4.78
CA LEU A 26 -0.81 -10.74 3.95
C LEU A 26 -1.25 -9.99 2.69
N GLN A 27 -2.47 -9.45 2.66
CA GLN A 27 -2.94 -8.68 1.52
C GLN A 27 -2.18 -7.35 1.43
N PRO A 28 -1.91 -6.86 0.21
CA PRO A 28 -1.39 -5.51 0.03
C PRO A 28 -2.41 -4.49 0.55
N VAL A 29 -1.93 -3.31 0.93
CA VAL A 29 -2.76 -2.21 1.40
C VAL A 29 -2.85 -1.11 0.34
N PRO A 30 -4.01 -0.45 0.19
CA PRO A 30 -4.16 0.65 -0.77
C PRO A 30 -3.45 1.91 -0.28
N ILE A 31 -2.98 2.72 -1.22
CA ILE A 31 -2.57 4.11 -1.01
C ILE A 31 -3.33 5.00 -1.98
N ALA A 32 -3.93 6.07 -1.47
CA ALA A 32 -4.67 7.04 -2.27
C ALA A 32 -4.12 8.44 -1.99
N ILE A 33 -3.79 9.16 -3.06
CA ILE A 33 -3.20 10.50 -3.01
C ILE A 33 -4.09 11.42 -3.85
N GLY A 34 -4.40 12.60 -3.31
CA GLY A 34 -5.24 13.58 -3.98
C GLY A 34 -5.35 14.87 -3.16
N GLY A 35 -6.16 15.80 -3.67
CA GLY A 35 -6.43 17.08 -3.01
C GLY A 35 -6.18 18.28 -3.94
N PRO A 36 -6.80 19.44 -3.67
CA PRO A 36 -6.70 20.62 -4.53
C PRO A 36 -5.29 21.20 -4.61
N GLY A 37 -4.43 20.92 -3.63
CA GLY A 37 -3.04 21.34 -3.60
C GLY A 37 -2.06 20.37 -4.25
N LEU A 38 -2.54 19.27 -4.85
CA LEU A 38 -1.66 18.31 -5.52
C LEU A 38 -1.10 18.95 -6.79
N ALA A 39 0.23 18.95 -6.93
CA ALA A 39 0.88 19.50 -8.11
C ALA A 39 0.43 18.75 -9.39
N PRO A 40 0.21 19.47 -10.51
CA PRO A 40 -0.05 18.83 -11.80
C PRO A 40 1.08 17.86 -12.16
N GLY A 41 0.73 16.76 -12.82
CA GLY A 41 1.73 15.78 -13.28
C GLY A 41 2.25 14.83 -12.20
N VAL A 42 1.81 14.94 -10.95
CA VAL A 42 2.09 13.93 -9.92
C VAL A 42 1.45 12.60 -10.31
N ARG A 43 2.26 11.53 -10.36
CA ARG A 43 1.79 10.17 -10.58
C ARG A 43 2.63 9.15 -9.81
N PHE A 44 2.11 7.94 -9.68
CA PHE A 44 2.90 6.83 -9.17
C PHE A 44 4.03 6.46 -10.13
N ARG A 45 5.21 6.27 -9.56
CA ARG A 45 6.39 5.77 -10.24
C ARG A 45 6.16 4.35 -10.73
N LYS A 46 6.73 4.03 -11.89
CA LYS A 46 6.69 2.68 -12.49
C LYS A 46 7.91 1.84 -12.16
N ASP A 47 8.97 2.45 -11.64
CA ASP A 47 10.24 1.82 -11.29
C ASP A 47 10.33 1.39 -9.82
N VAL A 48 9.23 1.47 -9.06
CA VAL A 48 9.10 0.98 -7.67
C VAL A 48 7.94 -0.01 -7.55
N PRO A 49 7.96 -1.15 -8.27
CA PRO A 49 6.83 -2.08 -8.34
C PRO A 49 6.52 -2.79 -7.00
N ASP A 50 7.54 -2.96 -6.16
CA ASP A 50 7.44 -3.62 -4.83
C ASP A 50 7.37 -2.62 -3.68
N GLY A 51 6.93 -1.39 -3.94
CA GLY A 51 6.81 -0.33 -2.95
C GLY A 51 5.98 -0.74 -1.73
N GLY A 52 6.51 -0.48 -0.54
CA GLY A 52 5.92 -0.85 0.74
C GLY A 52 5.62 0.35 1.66
N LEU A 53 5.30 0.05 2.92
CA LEU A 53 4.93 1.07 3.91
C LEU A 53 6.06 2.07 4.20
N ALA A 54 7.33 1.64 4.10
CA ALA A 54 8.48 2.52 4.33
C ALA A 54 8.59 3.64 3.27
N ASN A 55 8.26 3.36 2.00
CA ASN A 55 8.26 4.33 0.92
C ASN A 55 7.26 5.50 1.14
N VAL A 56 6.22 5.26 1.94
CA VAL A 56 5.21 6.29 2.27
C VAL A 56 5.86 7.44 3.04
N ALA A 57 6.87 7.18 3.86
CA ALA A 57 7.56 8.23 4.63
C ALA A 57 8.26 9.24 3.70
N ALA A 58 9.03 8.77 2.72
CA ALA A 58 9.66 9.62 1.72
C ALA A 58 8.61 10.35 0.85
N THR A 59 7.54 9.66 0.48
CA THR A 59 6.44 10.22 -0.30
C THR A 59 5.78 11.42 0.40
N VAL A 60 5.54 11.32 1.71
CA VAL A 60 4.99 12.41 2.52
C VAL A 60 5.95 13.59 2.61
N MET A 61 7.25 13.36 2.81
CA MET A 61 8.25 14.43 2.84
C MET A 61 8.26 15.23 1.54
N ASN A 62 8.24 14.55 0.39
CA ASN A 62 8.22 15.20 -0.91
C ASN A 62 6.95 16.02 -1.14
N PHE A 63 5.78 15.55 -0.69
CA PHE A 63 4.55 16.34 -0.77
C PHE A 63 4.56 17.61 0.07
N HIS A 64 5.36 17.65 1.14
CA HIS A 64 5.54 18.85 1.94
C HIS A 64 6.60 19.80 1.36
N GLY A 65 7.13 19.51 0.17
CA GLY A 65 8.14 20.34 -0.50
C GLY A 65 9.56 20.13 0.01
N TYR A 66 9.83 19.03 0.72
CA TYR A 66 11.16 18.68 1.20
C TYR A 66 11.80 17.56 0.37
N GLU A 67 13.12 17.56 0.32
CA GLU A 67 13.89 16.41 -0.16
C GLU A 67 13.83 15.30 0.90
N ALA A 68 13.53 14.07 0.47
CA ALA A 68 13.51 12.93 1.38
C ALA A 68 14.96 12.54 1.75
N PRO A 69 15.24 12.13 3.01
CA PRO A 69 16.56 11.64 3.40
C PRO A 69 17.05 10.49 2.52
N THR A 70 18.37 10.42 2.28
CA THR A 70 18.98 9.42 1.39
C THR A 70 18.95 8.00 1.94
N ASP A 71 18.74 7.83 3.24
CA ASP A 71 18.61 6.55 3.93
C ASP A 71 17.16 6.04 4.02
N TYR A 72 16.19 6.78 3.45
CA TYR A 72 14.81 6.32 3.33
C TYR A 72 14.62 5.47 2.07
N GLU A 73 13.62 4.60 2.12
CA GLU A 73 13.12 3.98 0.90
C GLU A 73 12.62 5.04 -0.08
N PRO A 74 12.81 4.86 -1.40
CA PRO A 74 12.49 5.87 -2.38
C PRO A 74 11.00 6.22 -2.36
N THR A 75 10.69 7.47 -2.65
CA THR A 75 9.31 7.94 -2.83
C THR A 75 8.54 7.13 -3.88
N LEU A 76 7.24 6.96 -3.67
CA LEU A 76 6.34 6.25 -4.58
C LEU A 76 5.89 7.12 -5.77
N ILE A 77 6.18 8.42 -5.75
CA ILE A 77 5.68 9.38 -6.74
C ILE A 77 6.79 10.05 -7.53
N GLU A 78 6.44 10.47 -8.74
CA GLU A 78 7.24 11.33 -9.60
C GLU A 78 6.37 12.51 -10.06
N VAL A 79 7.03 13.59 -10.46
CA VAL A 79 6.39 14.73 -11.14
C VAL A 79 6.85 14.71 -12.58
N VAL A 80 5.92 14.64 -13.52
CA VAL A 80 6.22 14.70 -14.95
C VAL A 80 5.65 15.97 -15.57
N ASP A 81 6.35 16.48 -16.58
CA ASP A 81 5.82 17.53 -17.44
C ASP A 81 4.58 16.99 -18.19
N ASN A 82 3.52 17.79 -18.21
CA ASN A 82 2.27 17.48 -18.92
C ASN A 82 2.34 17.88 -20.39
#